data_AF-A0A329TCR4-F1
#
_entry.id   AF-A0A329TCR4-F1
#
_cell.length_a   1.000
_cell.length_b   1.000
_cell.length_c   1.000
_cell.angle_alpha   90.00
_cell.angle_beta   90.00
_cell.angle_gamma   90.00
#
_symmetry.space_group_name_H-M   'P 1'
#
loop_
_entity.id
_entity.type
_entity.pdbx_description
1 polymer ?
#
loop_
_entity_poly.entity_id
_entity_poly.type
_entity_poly.pdbx_seq_one_letter_code
_entity_poly.pdbx_strand_id
1 'polypeptide(L)'
;MSEDASSDGTADADPTDEEVVRTAAEAAEGVVFEHYDQSAVTDLDVTVTFEAGVLDVDVYLNAPDGPDDPDPETVAEAATTAAGDAVDELFEE
;
A
#
# COMPACT_ATOMS: atom_id res chain seq x y z
N MET A 1 -4.18 16.74 -33.01
CA MET A 1 -3.30 17.47 -32.08
C MET A 1 -4.16 18.48 -31.37
N SER A 2 -4.19 18.35 -30.05
CA SER A 2 -4.52 19.41 -29.07
C SER A 2 -5.96 19.93 -29.07
N GLU A 3 -6.67 20.10 -27.95
CA GLU A 3 -6.51 19.84 -26.52
C GLU A 3 -7.91 20.22 -26.00
N ASP A 4 -8.69 19.28 -25.46
CA ASP A 4 -9.92 19.66 -24.74
C ASP A 4 -9.58 19.60 -23.24
N ALA A 5 -8.92 20.66 -22.80
CA ALA A 5 -8.73 20.95 -21.40
C ALA A 5 -9.94 21.75 -20.92
N SER A 6 -10.84 21.10 -20.20
CA SER A 6 -11.80 21.74 -19.30
C SER A 6 -12.29 20.71 -18.28
N SER A 7 -11.49 20.51 -17.24
CA SER A 7 -12.06 20.23 -15.92
C SER A 7 -11.65 21.41 -15.03
N ASP A 8 -12.56 22.38 -14.95
CA ASP A 8 -12.47 23.58 -14.12
C ASP A 8 -12.80 23.20 -12.66
N GLY A 9 -11.98 23.66 -11.72
CA GLY A 9 -11.83 23.08 -10.39
C GLY A 9 -13.00 23.24 -9.41
N THR A 10 -13.06 22.27 -8.49
CA THR A 10 -13.59 22.43 -7.12
C THR A 10 -12.65 21.67 -6.19
N ALA A 11 -12.31 22.27 -5.05
CA ALA A 11 -11.36 21.78 -4.07
C ALA A 11 -11.97 20.71 -3.15
N ASP A 12 -12.30 19.57 -3.76
CA ASP A 12 -12.57 18.24 -3.17
C ASP A 12 -12.37 17.27 -4.35
N ALA A 13 -11.12 16.95 -4.66
CA ALA A 13 -10.79 16.02 -5.74
C ALA A 13 -10.54 14.67 -5.10
N ASP A 14 -11.41 13.69 -5.37
CA ASP A 14 -11.15 12.30 -4.99
C ASP A 14 -9.70 11.94 -5.39
N PRO A 15 -8.96 11.23 -4.53
CA PRO A 15 -7.57 10.89 -4.78
C PRO A 15 -7.45 10.12 -6.11
N THR A 16 -6.40 10.42 -6.85
CA THR A 16 -6.15 9.75 -8.14
C THR A 16 -5.78 8.28 -7.94
N ASP A 17 -6.01 7.43 -8.95
CA ASP A 17 -5.63 6.02 -8.90
C ASP A 17 -4.14 5.81 -8.56
N GLU A 18 -3.26 6.68 -9.08
CA GLU A 18 -1.82 6.66 -8.78
C GLU A 18 -1.54 7.00 -7.31
N GLU A 19 -2.29 7.96 -6.74
CA GLU A 19 -2.19 8.32 -5.33
C GLU A 19 -2.67 7.17 -4.44
N VAL A 20 -3.80 6.55 -4.76
CA VAL A 20 -4.34 5.39 -4.03
C VAL A 20 -3.32 4.24 -4.01
N VAL A 21 -2.80 3.86 -5.18
CA VAL A 21 -1.82 2.77 -5.30
C VAL A 21 -0.55 3.08 -4.51
N ARG A 22 -0.04 4.31 -4.62
CA ARG A 22 1.16 4.74 -3.89
C ARG A 22 0.93 4.69 -2.37
N THR A 23 -0.16 5.26 -1.88
CA THR A 23 -0.48 5.31 -0.45
C THR A 23 -0.61 3.90 0.14
N ALA A 24 -1.31 3.00 -0.54
CA ALA A 24 -1.41 1.60 -0.13
C ALA A 24 -0.04 0.91 -0.06
N ALA A 25 0.80 1.08 -1.10
CA ALA A 25 2.12 0.47 -1.15
C ALA A 25 3.04 0.99 -0.03
N GLU A 26 3.07 2.31 0.18
CA GLU A 26 3.88 2.94 1.23
C GLU A 26 3.45 2.49 2.63
N ALA A 27 2.14 2.35 2.87
CA ALA A 27 1.62 1.86 4.15
C ALA A 27 1.97 0.38 4.39
N ALA A 28 1.82 -0.49 3.38
CA ALA A 28 2.22 -1.89 3.48
C ALA A 28 3.71 -2.05 3.77
N GLU A 29 4.57 -1.36 3.02
CA GLU A 29 6.02 -1.38 3.24
C GLU A 29 6.39 -0.85 4.62
N GLY A 30 5.70 0.21 5.09
CA GLY A 30 5.89 0.78 6.42
C GLY A 30 5.72 -0.25 7.52
N VAL A 31 4.64 -1.06 7.47
CA VAL A 31 4.40 -2.13 8.46
C VAL A 31 5.51 -3.18 8.41
N VAL A 32 5.92 -3.62 7.22
CA VAL A 32 7.00 -4.63 7.09
C VAL A 32 8.29 -4.13 7.75
N PHE A 33 8.67 -2.87 7.50
CA PHE A 33 9.89 -2.29 8.05
C PHE A 33 9.79 -1.82 9.52
N GLU A 34 8.59 -1.77 10.11
CA GLU A 34 8.42 -1.66 11.56
C GLU A 34 8.77 -2.97 12.27
N HIS A 35 8.54 -4.11 11.61
CA HIS A 35 8.76 -5.44 12.18
C HIS A 35 10.13 -6.04 11.84
N TYR A 36 10.67 -5.73 10.67
CA TYR A 36 11.94 -6.25 10.20
C TYR A 36 12.90 -5.15 9.79
N ASP A 37 14.18 -5.33 10.12
CA ASP A 37 15.24 -4.55 9.50
C ASP A 37 15.27 -4.81 7.98
N GLN A 38 15.51 -3.76 7.18
CA GLN A 38 15.67 -3.89 5.72
C GLN A 38 16.73 -4.93 5.32
N SER A 39 17.76 -5.13 6.14
CA SER A 39 18.80 -6.13 5.89
C SER A 39 18.41 -7.56 6.29
N ALA A 40 17.36 -7.73 7.08
CA ALA A 40 16.83 -9.04 7.48
C ALA A 40 15.82 -9.58 6.46
N VAL A 41 15.09 -8.68 5.79
CA VAL A 41 14.19 -9.04 4.69
C VAL A 41 15.02 -9.62 3.53
N THR A 42 14.76 -10.87 3.19
CA THR A 42 15.42 -11.55 2.06
C THR A 42 14.76 -11.17 0.75
N ASP A 43 13.44 -11.03 0.76
CA ASP A 43 12.61 -10.67 -0.40
C ASP A 43 11.32 -10.03 0.10
N LEU A 44 10.87 -8.97 -0.56
CA LEU A 44 9.58 -8.31 -0.33
C LEU A 44 9.02 -7.90 -1.68
N ASP A 45 7.83 -8.39 -1.99
CA ASP A 45 7.06 -7.97 -3.15
C ASP A 45 5.70 -7.48 -2.68
N VAL A 46 5.40 -6.22 -2.99
CA VAL A 46 4.10 -5.61 -2.73
C VAL A 46 3.45 -5.34 -4.08
N THR A 47 2.34 -6.02 -4.36
CA THR A 47 1.56 -5.82 -5.58
C THR A 47 0.27 -5.10 -5.20
N VAL A 48 0.08 -3.90 -5.72
CA VAL A 48 -1.12 -3.11 -5.50
C VAL A 48 -1.76 -2.80 -6.84
N THR A 49 -3.06 -3.07 -6.95
CA THR A 49 -3.88 -2.71 -8.10
C THR A 49 -5.08 -1.94 -7.61
N PHE A 50 -5.39 -0.83 -8.28
CA PHE A 50 -6.62 -0.09 -8.07
C PHE A 50 -7.33 0.05 -9.41
N GLU A 51 -8.49 -0.59 -9.55
CA GLU A 51 -9.29 -0.54 -10.78
C GLU A 51 -10.77 -0.50 -10.43
N ALA A 52 -11.52 0.38 -11.10
CA ALA A 52 -12.96 0.51 -10.93
C ALA A 52 -13.42 0.71 -9.47
N GLY A 53 -12.60 1.39 -8.65
CA GLY A 53 -12.89 1.63 -7.24
C GLY A 53 -12.67 0.43 -6.33
N VAL A 54 -11.98 -0.61 -6.81
CA VAL A 54 -11.60 -1.78 -6.02
C VAL A 54 -10.09 -1.78 -5.84
N LEU A 55 -9.65 -1.79 -4.58
CA LEU A 55 -8.26 -1.98 -4.18
C LEU A 55 -7.99 -3.47 -4.00
N ASP A 56 -6.92 -3.96 -4.63
CA ASP A 56 -6.41 -5.31 -4.50
C ASP A 56 -4.94 -5.22 -4.09
N VAL A 57 -4.60 -5.85 -2.96
CA VAL A 57 -3.27 -5.79 -2.35
C VAL A 57 -2.82 -7.21 -2.04
N ASP A 58 -1.68 -7.58 -2.60
CA ASP A 58 -0.98 -8.83 -2.31
C ASP A 58 0.42 -8.50 -1.78
N VAL A 59 0.75 -9.04 -0.61
CA VAL A 59 2.07 -8.87 0.01
C VAL A 59 2.74 -10.23 0.14
N TYR A 60 3.90 -10.37 -0.49
CA TYR A 60 4.80 -11.50 -0.29
C TYR A 60 6.01 -11.06 0.52
N LEU A 61 6.25 -11.74 1.65
CA LEU A 61 7.37 -11.45 2.54
C LEU A 61 8.17 -12.72 2.82
N ASN A 62 9.46 -12.67 2.48
CA ASN A 62 10.43 -13.67 2.85
C ASN A 62 11.44 -13.08 3.84
N ALA A 63 11.26 -13.40 5.12
CA ALA A 63 12.04 -12.88 6.24
C ALA A 63 12.32 -14.02 7.24
N PRO A 64 13.29 -13.86 8.16
CA PRO A 64 13.53 -14.87 9.19
C PRO A 64 12.29 -15.08 10.07
N ASP A 65 11.91 -16.34 10.27
CA ASP A 65 10.74 -16.81 11.03
C ASP A 65 11.17 -17.54 12.33
N GLY A 66 12.23 -17.03 12.96
CA GLY A 66 12.79 -17.59 14.18
C GLY A 66 11.87 -17.44 15.39
N PRO A 67 12.16 -18.15 16.51
CA PRO A 67 11.32 -18.11 17.72
C PRO A 67 11.28 -16.75 18.42
N ASP A 68 12.24 -15.87 18.13
CA ASP A 68 12.32 -14.50 18.65
C ASP A 68 11.98 -13.45 17.58
N ASP A 69 11.72 -13.88 16.34
CA ASP A 69 11.38 -13.02 15.21
C ASP A 69 9.85 -12.96 15.04
N PRO A 70 9.30 -11.88 14.44
CA PRO A 70 7.90 -11.89 14.04
C PRO A 70 7.63 -12.99 13.02
N ASP A 71 6.36 -13.37 12.87
CA ASP A 71 5.95 -14.32 11.84
C ASP A 71 5.76 -13.57 10.50
N PRO A 72 6.46 -13.94 9.41
CA PRO A 72 6.36 -13.23 8.14
C PRO A 72 4.94 -13.22 7.55
N GLU A 73 4.19 -14.32 7.68
CA GLU A 73 2.81 -14.40 7.21
C GLU A 73 1.92 -13.40 7.97
N THR A 74 2.02 -13.40 9.30
CA THR A 74 1.30 -12.43 10.15
C THR A 74 1.63 -10.99 9.79
N VAL A 75 2.90 -10.67 9.51
CA VAL A 75 3.31 -9.31 9.13
C VAL A 75 2.79 -8.93 7.74
N ALA A 76 2.77 -9.87 6.78
CA ALA A 76 2.21 -9.63 5.45
C ALA A 76 0.69 -9.37 5.51
N GLU A 77 -0.05 -10.11 6.34
CA GLU A 77 -1.47 -9.87 6.59
C GLU A 77 -1.71 -8.49 7.22
N ALA A 78 -0.88 -8.10 8.19
CA ALA A 78 -0.94 -6.78 8.81
C ALA A 78 -0.64 -5.65 7.81
N ALA A 79 0.36 -5.82 6.94
CA ALA A 79 0.71 -4.88 5.89
C ALA A 79 -0.44 -4.69 4.88
N THR A 80 -1.10 -5.78 4.49
CA THR A 80 -2.28 -5.74 3.61
C THR A 80 -3.42 -4.96 4.25
N THR A 81 -3.65 -5.16 5.55
CA THR A 81 -4.68 -4.42 6.30
C THR A 81 -4.35 -2.92 6.36
N ALA A 82 -3.11 -2.57 6.70
CA ALA A 82 -2.66 -1.19 6.80
C ALA A 82 -2.72 -0.45 5.45
N ALA A 83 -2.47 -1.14 4.33
CA ALA A 83 -2.65 -0.58 3.00
C ALA A 83 -4.09 -0.15 2.73
N GLY A 84 -5.06 -0.99 3.12
CA GLY A 84 -6.48 -0.67 3.03
C GLY A 84 -6.86 0.51 3.93
N ASP A 85 -6.44 0.46 5.19
CA ASP A 85 -6.73 1.52 6.17
C ASP A 85 -6.17 2.88 5.72
N ALA A 86 -4.97 2.91 5.16
CA ALA A 86 -4.35 4.14 4.65
C ALA A 86 -5.08 4.71 3.43
N VAL A 87 -5.62 3.85 2.57
CA VAL A 87 -6.46 4.29 1.45
C VAL A 87 -7.80 4.80 1.97
N ASP A 88 -8.42 4.11 2.92
CA ASP A 88 -9.66 4.60 3.54
C ASP A 88 -9.44 5.98 4.17
N GLU A 89 -8.34 6.19 4.91
CA GLU A 89 -7.96 7.50 5.45
C GLU A 89 -7.73 8.55 4.35
N LEU A 90 -7.09 8.17 3.23
CA LEU A 90 -6.87 9.07 2.09
C LEU A 90 -8.19 9.58 1.48
N PHE A 91 -9.24 8.76 1.48
CA PHE A 91 -10.58 9.17 1.02
C PHE A 91 -11.38 9.93 2.09
N GLU A 92 -10.94 9.93 3.35
CA GLU A 92 -11.55 10.67 4.47
C GLU A 92 -10.93 12.07 4.70
N GLU A 93 -9.83 12.42 4.00
CA GLU A 93 -9.10 13.70 4.12
C GLU A 93 -9.77 14.91 3.45
#